data_AF-A0A1Y1X4D6-F1
#
_entry.id   AF-A0A1Y1X4D6-F1
#
_cell.length_a   1.000
_cell.length_b   1.000
_cell.length_c   1.000
_cell.angle_alpha   90.00
_cell.angle_beta   90.00
_cell.angle_gamma   90.00
#
_symmetry.space_group_name_H-M   'P 1'
#
loop_
_entity.id
_entity.type
_entity.pdbx_description
1 polymer ?
#
loop_
_entity_poly.entity_id
_entity_poly.type
_entity_poly.pdbx_seq_one_letter_code
_entity_poly.pdbx_strand_id
1 'polypeptide(L)'
;KVIFIDKPLLKKSVTPRSRNQQFFNAAFKSMFVKTNGINSIAEKPHKSNLTNPENMDDTTYTLWTFGSFTVLIRCKIHGFIKSNGPENKSKLVGIKTKMEYHLDHGFEDVVAEEKARWWIHTFIRGDASLMVGRIDALSGRLVKVERRNMVDIIPNGNWPRPHSKLLHYLFT
;
A
#
# COMPACT_ATOMS: atom_id res chain seq x y z
N LYS A 1 -0.19 -13.60 -25.26
CA LYS A 1 0.44 -12.28 -25.50
C LYS A 1 0.77 -11.67 -24.14
N VAL A 2 2.04 -11.40 -23.84
CA VAL A 2 2.44 -10.79 -22.57
C VAL A 2 2.35 -9.27 -22.73
N ILE A 3 1.55 -8.61 -21.90
CA ILE A 3 1.38 -7.15 -21.92
C ILE A 3 2.05 -6.60 -20.67
N PHE A 4 3.10 -5.81 -20.86
CA PHE A 4 3.75 -5.08 -19.78
C PHE A 4 3.05 -3.74 -19.59
N ILE A 5 2.46 -3.54 -18.41
CA ILE A 5 1.84 -2.26 -18.02
C ILE A 5 2.78 -1.63 -16.99
N ASP A 6 3.58 -0.66 -17.45
CA ASP A 6 4.42 0.13 -16.54
C ASP A 6 3.57 1.23 -15.85
N LYS A 7 4.14 1.92 -14.87
CA LYS A 7 3.52 3.05 -14.18
C LYS A 7 2.86 3.99 -15.20
N PRO A 8 1.67 4.54 -14.88
CA PRO A 8 0.98 5.44 -15.79
C PRO A 8 1.90 6.59 -16.19
N LEU A 9 1.73 7.07 -17.42
CA LEU A 9 2.49 8.19 -18.00
C LEU A 9 2.67 9.32 -16.96
N LEU A 10 3.89 9.85 -16.89
CA LEU A 10 4.22 10.94 -15.97
C LEU A 10 3.19 12.07 -16.13
N LYS A 11 2.57 12.48 -15.02
CA LYS A 11 1.61 13.60 -15.03
C LYS A 11 2.35 14.86 -15.46
N LYS A 12 1.81 15.56 -16.47
CA LYS A 12 2.40 16.81 -17.01
C LYS A 12 2.49 17.93 -15.98
N SER A 13 1.67 17.91 -14.94
CA SER A 13 1.70 18.87 -13.84
C SER A 13 1.38 18.19 -12.50
N VAL A 14 1.91 18.76 -11.41
CA VAL A 14 1.72 18.27 -10.05
C VAL A 14 1.19 19.43 -9.21
N THR A 15 0.04 19.24 -8.55
CA THR A 15 -0.51 20.25 -7.63
C THR A 15 0.33 20.33 -6.35
N PRO A 16 0.33 21.47 -5.63
CA PRO A 16 1.02 21.59 -4.34
C PRO A 16 0.59 20.50 -3.35
N ARG A 17 -0.71 20.16 -3.30
CA ARG A 17 -1.25 19.06 -2.49
C ARG A 17 -0.65 17.71 -2.89
N SER A 18 -0.58 17.40 -4.18
CA SER A 18 0.05 16.17 -4.68
C SER A 18 1.54 16.12 -4.38
N ARG A 19 2.24 17.25 -4.44
CA ARG A 19 3.68 17.35 -4.11
C ARG A 19 3.90 17.09 -2.61
N ASN A 20 3.14 17.74 -1.74
CA ASN A 20 3.21 17.52 -0.29
C ASN A 20 2.90 16.06 0.05
N GLN A 21 1.86 15.50 -0.56
CA GLN A 21 1.50 14.10 -0.37
C GLN A 21 2.65 13.14 -0.73
N GLN A 22 3.39 13.41 -1.81
CA GLN A 22 4.56 12.60 -2.18
C GLN A 22 5.70 12.74 -1.17
N PHE A 23 6.01 13.98 -0.79
CA PHE A 23 7.05 14.28 0.21
C PHE A 23 6.77 13.56 1.53
N PHE A 24 5.58 13.74 2.11
CA PHE A 24 5.24 13.14 3.40
C PHE A 24 5.06 11.63 3.33
N ASN A 25 4.63 11.07 2.18
CA ASN A 25 4.66 9.62 2.00
C ASN A 25 6.10 9.06 2.10
N ALA A 26 7.09 9.77 1.54
CA ALA A 26 8.49 9.36 1.65
C ALA A 26 9.02 9.57 3.07
N ALA A 27 8.77 10.73 3.67
CA ALA A 27 9.21 11.05 5.04
C ALA A 27 8.64 10.05 6.06
N PHE A 28 7.32 9.80 6.03
CA PHE A 28 6.67 8.87 6.96
C PHE A 28 7.20 7.44 6.80
N LYS A 29 7.37 6.95 5.55
CA LYS A 29 8.02 5.66 5.30
C LYS A 29 9.41 5.59 5.92
N SER A 30 10.21 6.65 5.80
CA SER A 30 11.56 6.68 6.36
C SER A 30 11.58 6.56 7.88
N MET A 31 10.52 7.00 8.58
CA MET A 31 10.41 6.82 10.05
C MET A 31 10.30 5.34 10.43
N PHE A 32 9.52 4.55 9.69
CA PHE A 32 9.42 3.10 9.95
C PHE A 32 10.67 2.34 9.55
N VAL A 33 11.38 2.79 8.51
CA VAL A 33 12.66 2.18 8.10
C VAL A 33 13.78 2.49 9.10
N LYS A 34 13.75 3.65 9.78
CA LYS A 34 14.77 4.05 10.77
C LYS A 34 14.56 3.52 12.20
N THR A 35 13.43 2.86 12.49
CA THR A 35 13.17 2.36 13.86
C THR A 35 13.83 1.00 14.13
N ASN A 36 14.21 0.26 13.09
CA ASN A 36 15.02 -0.94 13.24
C ASN A 36 16.37 -0.70 12.56
N GLY A 37 17.35 -0.30 13.37
CA GLY A 37 18.71 -0.76 13.12
C GLY A 37 18.64 -2.25 12.78
N ILE A 38 19.38 -2.63 11.75
CA ILE A 38 19.69 -4.00 11.35
C ILE A 38 19.56 -4.92 12.58
N ASN A 39 18.65 -5.90 12.54
CA ASN A 39 18.32 -6.87 13.60
C ASN A 39 17.00 -6.63 14.37
N SER A 40 15.86 -6.78 13.70
CA SER A 40 14.73 -7.57 14.21
C SER A 40 13.55 -7.48 13.22
N ILE A 41 12.83 -8.59 13.03
CA ILE A 41 11.79 -8.83 12.01
C ILE A 41 12.35 -9.26 10.63
N ALA A 42 13.24 -10.26 10.63
CA ALA A 42 13.44 -11.11 9.46
C ALA A 42 13.80 -12.54 9.90
N GLU A 43 12.88 -13.20 10.60
CA GLU A 43 12.86 -14.66 10.55
C GLU A 43 12.12 -15.06 9.26
N LYS A 44 12.90 -15.62 8.35
CA LYS A 44 12.54 -16.00 6.99
C LYS A 44 11.33 -16.94 6.98
N PRO A 45 10.27 -16.69 6.20
CA PRO A 45 9.45 -17.79 5.73
C PRO A 45 10.24 -18.58 4.68
N HIS A 46 10.13 -19.89 4.77
CA HIS A 46 10.97 -20.89 4.14
C HIS A 46 10.91 -20.86 2.60
N LYS A 47 12.09 -20.69 1.99
CA LYS A 47 12.56 -21.07 0.64
C LYS A 47 11.69 -20.76 -0.61
N SER A 48 12.14 -19.76 -1.37
CA SER A 48 12.48 -19.96 -2.78
C SER A 48 13.95 -19.57 -2.97
N ASN A 49 14.78 -20.48 -3.49
CA ASN A 49 16.20 -20.25 -3.71
C ASN A 49 16.42 -19.03 -4.62
N LEU A 50 17.18 -18.03 -4.16
CA LEU A 50 18.19 -17.27 -4.92
C LEU A 50 18.92 -16.30 -3.96
N THR A 51 20.20 -16.63 -3.69
CA THR A 51 21.40 -15.79 -3.47
C THR A 51 21.41 -14.58 -2.52
N ASN A 52 22.37 -14.62 -1.58
CA ASN A 52 23.03 -13.55 -0.79
C ASN A 52 22.20 -12.51 0.00
N PRO A 53 22.46 -12.34 1.32
CA PRO A 53 21.74 -11.39 2.18
C PRO A 53 22.06 -9.90 1.93
N GLU A 54 22.93 -9.55 0.98
CA GLU A 54 23.25 -8.16 0.61
C GLU A 54 22.38 -7.59 -0.53
N ASN A 55 21.54 -8.40 -1.18
CA ASN A 55 20.68 -7.99 -2.29
C ASN A 55 19.22 -8.47 -2.09
N MET A 56 18.64 -8.21 -0.93
CA MET A 56 17.24 -8.56 -0.69
C MET A 56 16.34 -7.49 -1.35
N ASP A 57 15.98 -7.73 -2.63
CA ASP A 57 15.04 -6.89 -3.37
C ASP A 57 13.73 -6.79 -2.55
N ASP A 58 13.33 -5.58 -2.17
CA ASP A 58 12.15 -5.31 -1.33
C ASP A 58 10.85 -5.43 -2.14
N THR A 59 10.84 -6.34 -3.10
CA THR A 59 9.83 -6.50 -4.13
C THR A 59 9.24 -7.91 -4.10
N THR A 60 7.92 -8.02 -4.16
CA THR A 60 7.19 -9.27 -4.41
C THR A 60 6.58 -9.27 -5.80
N TYR A 61 6.57 -10.43 -6.45
CA TYR A 61 5.84 -10.66 -7.69
C TYR A 61 4.68 -11.61 -7.43
N THR A 62 3.50 -11.28 -7.92
CA THR A 62 2.31 -12.14 -7.85
C THR A 62 1.74 -12.32 -9.25
N LEU A 63 1.44 -13.55 -9.64
CA LEU A 63 0.83 -13.86 -10.93
C LEU A 63 -0.68 -14.00 -10.75
N TRP A 64 -1.44 -13.18 -11.47
CA TRP A 64 -2.90 -13.15 -11.42
C TRP A 64 -3.47 -13.55 -12.78
N THR A 65 -4.48 -14.41 -12.79
CA THR A 65 -5.16 -14.82 -14.01
C THR A 65 -6.61 -14.34 -13.97
N PHE A 66 -7.03 -13.62 -15.01
CA PHE A 66 -8.36 -13.09 -15.23
C PHE A 66 -8.92 -13.69 -16.53
N GLY A 67 -9.65 -14.80 -16.43
CA GLY A 67 -10.12 -15.53 -17.62
C GLY A 67 -8.93 -16.01 -18.47
N SER A 68 -8.83 -15.53 -19.71
CA SER A 68 -7.73 -15.85 -20.64
C SER A 68 -6.50 -14.94 -20.49
N PHE A 69 -6.56 -13.93 -19.63
CA PHE A 69 -5.51 -12.93 -19.46
C PHE A 69 -4.69 -13.19 -18.19
N THR A 70 -3.35 -13.11 -18.28
CA THR A 70 -2.45 -13.28 -17.14
C THR A 70 -1.63 -12.02 -16.91
N VAL A 71 -1.59 -11.55 -15.66
CA VAL A 71 -0.87 -10.35 -15.22
C VAL A 71 0.16 -10.72 -14.17
N LEU A 72 1.41 -10.33 -14.39
CA LEU A 72 2.44 -10.34 -13.36
C LEU A 72 2.46 -8.99 -12.64
N ILE A 73 2.08 -8.97 -11.36
CA ILE A 73 2.03 -7.77 -10.53
C ILE A 73 3.28 -7.71 -9.67
N ARG A 74 4.10 -6.68 -9.89
CA ARG A 74 5.25 -6.32 -9.05
C ARG A 74 4.81 -5.34 -7.95
N CYS A 75 5.07 -5.66 -6.68
CA CYS A 75 4.80 -4.79 -5.53
C CYS A 75 6.04 -4.58 -4.67
N LYS A 76 6.30 -3.34 -4.24
CA LYS A 76 7.28 -3.05 -3.18
C LYS A 76 6.66 -3.33 -1.80
N ILE A 77 7.38 -4.05 -0.95
CA ILE A 77 7.06 -4.34 0.45
C ILE A 77 7.46 -3.14 1.29
N HIS A 78 6.59 -2.68 2.20
CA HIS A 78 6.97 -1.66 3.20
C HIS A 78 7.37 -2.27 4.54
N GLY A 79 6.91 -3.48 4.85
CA GLY A 79 7.30 -4.22 6.05
C GLY A 79 6.32 -5.34 6.39
N PHE A 80 6.51 -5.93 7.58
CA PHE A 80 5.67 -7.00 8.13
C PHE A 80 5.27 -6.66 9.57
N ILE A 81 4.03 -6.96 9.94
CA ILE A 81 3.58 -6.99 11.34
C ILE A 81 3.47 -8.45 11.76
N LYS A 82 4.10 -8.79 12.89
CA LYS A 82 3.88 -10.09 13.54
C LYS A 82 2.46 -10.14 14.09
N SER A 83 1.70 -11.16 13.74
CA SER A 83 0.41 -11.43 14.38
C SER A 83 0.66 -12.26 15.62
N ASN A 84 0.23 -11.80 16.79
CA ASN A 84 0.35 -12.53 18.07
C ASN A 84 -0.66 -13.69 18.19
N GLY A 85 -1.10 -14.26 17.07
CA GLY A 85 -2.03 -15.38 17.02
C GLY A 85 -1.33 -16.74 17.04
N PRO A 86 -2.07 -17.83 17.26
CA PRO A 86 -1.52 -19.19 17.39
C PRO A 86 -0.73 -19.67 16.16
N GLU A 87 -0.95 -19.06 14.99
CA GLU A 87 -0.26 -19.42 13.75
C GLU A 87 1.01 -18.61 13.44
N ASN A 88 1.41 -17.65 14.29
CA ASN A 88 2.60 -16.79 14.12
C ASN A 88 2.81 -16.25 12.69
N LYS A 89 1.72 -15.99 11.96
CA LYS A 89 1.76 -15.52 10.57
C LYS A 89 2.13 -14.03 10.53
N SER A 90 3.14 -13.69 9.75
CA SER A 90 3.51 -12.31 9.45
C SER A 90 2.56 -11.75 8.39
N LYS A 91 1.97 -10.58 8.66
CA LYS A 91 1.08 -9.88 7.72
C LYS A 91 1.84 -8.74 7.05
N LEU A 92 1.80 -8.67 5.72
CA LEU A 92 2.38 -7.57 4.96
C LEU A 92 1.75 -6.23 5.38
N VAL A 93 2.57 -5.18 5.36
CA VAL A 93 2.13 -3.82 5.67
C VAL A 93 2.38 -2.89 4.51
N GLY A 94 1.36 -2.12 4.17
CA GLY A 94 1.47 -0.91 3.38
C GLY A 94 1.62 0.33 4.25
N ILE A 95 2.43 1.29 3.82
CA ILE A 95 2.59 2.59 4.52
C ILE A 95 2.16 3.71 3.58
N LYS A 96 1.24 4.55 4.06
CA LYS A 96 0.70 5.73 3.37
C LYS A 96 0.55 6.90 4.34
N THR A 97 0.42 8.10 3.80
CA THR A 97 -0.01 9.28 4.55
C THR A 97 -1.30 9.86 4.01
N LYS A 98 -2.01 10.62 4.86
CA LYS A 98 -3.10 11.51 4.48
C LYS A 98 -2.78 12.91 4.97
N MET A 99 -2.90 13.90 4.10
CA MET A 99 -2.71 15.31 4.45
C MET A 99 -4.01 15.87 5.05
N GLU A 100 -3.87 16.62 6.14
CA GLU A 100 -4.95 17.29 6.86
C GLU A 100 -4.74 18.81 6.76
N TYR A 101 -5.62 19.51 6.06
CA TYR A 101 -5.53 20.97 5.87
C TYR A 101 -6.44 21.77 6.81
N HIS A 102 -7.48 21.13 7.34
CA HIS A 102 -8.53 21.77 8.16
C HIS A 102 -8.71 21.03 9.48
N LEU A 103 -7.62 20.83 10.23
CA LEU A 103 -7.63 20.11 11.51
C LEU A 103 -8.49 20.79 12.59
N ASP A 104 -8.73 22.09 12.45
CA ASP A 104 -9.67 22.87 13.25
C ASP A 104 -11.12 22.37 13.14
N HIS A 105 -11.46 21.68 12.05
CA HIS A 105 -12.77 21.05 11.82
C HIS A 105 -12.74 19.53 12.04
N GLY A 106 -11.66 18.99 12.61
CA GLY A 106 -11.42 17.56 12.76
C GLY A 106 -10.64 16.95 11.59
N PHE A 107 -10.71 15.64 11.46
CA PHE A 107 -9.96 14.92 10.42
C PHE A 107 -10.72 14.91 9.09
N GLU A 108 -10.02 15.21 7.99
CA GLU A 108 -10.60 15.10 6.66
C GLU A 108 -11.05 13.66 6.38
N ASP A 109 -12.19 13.55 5.70
CA ASP A 109 -12.68 12.28 5.21
C ASP A 109 -11.79 11.71 4.12
N VAL A 110 -11.73 10.38 4.05
CA VAL A 110 -11.04 9.67 2.97
C VAL A 110 -12.00 9.59 1.79
N VAL A 111 -11.67 10.29 0.70
CA VAL A 111 -12.54 10.34 -0.49
C VAL A 111 -12.55 9.00 -1.22
N ALA A 112 -13.56 8.76 -2.06
CA ALA A 112 -13.74 7.48 -2.77
C ALA A 112 -12.50 7.06 -3.58
N GLU A 113 -11.83 8.01 -4.22
CA GLU A 113 -10.60 7.76 -4.98
C GLU A 113 -9.43 7.33 -4.07
N GLU A 114 -9.31 7.90 -2.87
CA GLU A 114 -8.31 7.49 -1.88
C GLU A 114 -8.63 6.08 -1.35
N LYS A 115 -9.89 5.82 -0.99
CA LYS A 115 -10.37 4.50 -0.56
C LYS A 115 -10.08 3.42 -1.61
N ALA A 116 -10.39 3.68 -2.88
CA ALA A 116 -10.13 2.73 -3.97
C ALA A 116 -8.63 2.42 -4.12
N ARG A 117 -7.76 3.45 -4.09
CA ARG A 117 -6.31 3.24 -4.15
C ARG A 117 -5.79 2.46 -2.95
N TRP A 118 -6.29 2.74 -1.76
CA TRP A 118 -5.91 2.04 -0.53
C TRP A 118 -6.36 0.59 -0.55
N TRP A 119 -7.59 0.32 -0.97
CA TRP A 119 -8.13 -1.03 -1.07
C TRP A 119 -7.38 -1.87 -2.11
N ILE A 120 -7.14 -1.32 -3.32
CA ILE A 120 -6.36 -2.03 -4.34
C ILE A 120 -4.96 -2.33 -3.80
N HIS A 121 -4.36 -1.36 -3.09
CA HIS A 121 -3.04 -1.53 -2.49
C HIS A 121 -2.98 -2.69 -1.49
N THR A 122 -4.01 -2.86 -0.65
CA THR A 122 -4.08 -3.98 0.31
C THR A 122 -4.43 -5.30 -0.37
N PHE A 123 -5.37 -5.28 -1.32
CA PHE A 123 -5.89 -6.48 -2.00
C PHE A 123 -4.80 -7.19 -2.82
N ILE A 124 -4.08 -6.46 -3.68
CA ILE A 124 -3.03 -7.06 -4.53
C ILE A 124 -1.82 -7.58 -3.74
N ARG A 125 -1.72 -7.22 -2.46
CA ARG A 125 -0.65 -7.64 -1.53
C ARG A 125 -1.12 -8.73 -0.55
N GLY A 126 -2.13 -9.51 -0.93
CA GLY A 126 -2.62 -10.62 -0.11
C GLY A 126 -3.24 -10.17 1.20
N ASP A 127 -4.19 -9.22 1.13
CA ASP A 127 -4.82 -8.60 2.31
C ASP A 127 -3.80 -7.90 3.23
N ALA A 128 -2.86 -7.11 2.70
CA ALA A 128 -1.93 -6.38 3.55
C ALA A 128 -2.67 -5.41 4.50
N SER A 129 -2.18 -5.23 5.74
CA SER A 129 -2.65 -4.12 6.60
C SER A 129 -2.09 -2.79 6.07
N LEU A 130 -2.83 -1.71 6.25
CA LEU A 130 -2.41 -0.37 5.83
C LEU A 130 -2.18 0.52 7.07
N MET A 131 -0.95 1.00 7.25
CA MET A 131 -0.60 2.07 8.18
C MET A 131 -0.80 3.42 7.48
N VAL A 132 -1.64 4.28 8.06
CA VAL A 132 -1.91 5.62 7.55
C VAL A 132 -1.48 6.65 8.57
N GLY A 133 -0.46 7.45 8.24
CA GLY A 133 -0.08 8.63 9.01
C GLY A 133 -0.86 9.85 8.56
N ARG A 134 -1.66 10.45 9.45
CA ARG A 134 -2.30 11.74 9.22
C ARG A 134 -1.32 12.86 9.56
N ILE A 135 -1.07 13.74 8.61
CA ILE A 135 -0.06 14.80 8.70
C ILE A 135 -0.76 16.15 8.61
N ASP A 136 -0.51 17.02 9.58
CA ASP A 136 -0.87 18.44 9.50
C ASP A 136 -0.14 19.06 8.30
N ALA A 137 -0.91 19.56 7.33
CA ALA A 137 -0.35 20.12 6.10
C ALA A 137 0.36 21.47 6.30
N LEU A 138 0.02 22.20 7.36
CA LEU A 138 0.61 23.51 7.67
C LEU A 138 1.90 23.33 8.48
N SER A 139 1.86 22.48 9.51
CA SER A 139 3.00 22.30 10.42
C SER A 139 3.93 21.16 10.02
N GLY A 140 3.51 20.27 9.11
CA GLY A 140 4.22 19.05 8.73
C GLY A 140 4.32 17.99 9.82
N ARG A 141 3.54 18.11 10.91
CA ARG A 141 3.61 17.19 12.06
C ARG A 141 2.71 15.98 11.84
N LEU A 142 3.18 14.81 12.27
CA LEU A 142 2.36 13.61 12.39
C LEU A 142 1.38 13.80 13.54
N VAL A 143 0.08 13.83 13.23
CA VAL A 143 -0.99 14.05 14.21
C VAL A 143 -1.66 12.75 14.65
N LYS A 144 -1.68 11.73 13.79
CA LYS A 144 -2.27 10.42 14.10
C LYS A 144 -1.70 9.31 13.24
N VAL A 145 -1.59 8.09 13.78
CA VAL A 145 -1.33 6.87 13.01
C VAL A 145 -2.55 5.96 13.12
N GLU A 146 -3.07 5.49 11.99
CA GLU A 146 -4.21 4.59 11.92
C GLU A 146 -3.80 3.26 11.28
N ARG A 147 -4.29 2.15 11.84
CA ARG A 147 -4.27 0.84 11.19
C ARG A 147 -5.60 0.60 10.49
N ARG A 148 -5.56 0.23 9.22
CA ARG A 148 -6.73 -0.20 8.45
C ARG A 148 -6.49 -1.59 7.87
N ASN A 149 -7.47 -2.48 7.94
CA ASN A 149 -7.49 -3.69 7.14
C ASN A 149 -8.31 -3.46 5.87
N MET A 150 -8.17 -4.36 4.90
CA MET A 150 -8.86 -4.24 3.61
C MET A 150 -10.38 -4.09 3.76
N VAL A 151 -10.98 -4.83 4.70
CA VAL A 151 -12.42 -4.78 5.02
C VAL A 151 -12.85 -3.44 5.62
N ASP A 152 -11.97 -2.76 6.35
CA ASP A 152 -12.26 -1.48 7.00
C ASP A 152 -12.15 -0.29 6.03
N ILE A 153 -11.37 -0.43 4.95
CA ILE A 153 -11.18 0.61 3.95
C ILE A 153 -12.46 0.82 3.13
N ILE A 154 -13.20 -0.27 2.89
CA ILE A 154 -14.44 -0.27 2.14
C ILE A 154 -15.50 -1.05 2.93
N PRO A 155 -16.22 -0.36 3.83
CA PRO A 155 -17.32 -0.98 4.53
C PRO A 155 -18.40 -1.41 3.53
N ASN A 156 -19.01 -2.58 3.78
CA ASN A 156 -20.16 -3.13 3.05
C ASN A 156 -19.88 -3.84 1.71
N GLY A 157 -18.61 -4.02 1.28
CA GLY A 157 -18.25 -4.94 0.19
C GLY A 157 -18.80 -4.63 -1.22
N ASN A 158 -19.64 -3.60 -1.36
CA ASN A 158 -20.24 -3.18 -2.64
C ASN A 158 -19.24 -2.56 -3.62
N TRP A 159 -18.01 -2.30 -3.17
CA TRP A 159 -16.90 -1.81 -3.97
C TRP A 159 -15.70 -2.78 -3.79
N PRO A 160 -15.00 -3.20 -4.86
CA PRO A 160 -15.02 -2.66 -6.21
C PRO A 160 -15.86 -3.48 -7.19
N ARG A 161 -16.74 -4.41 -6.78
CA ARG A 161 -17.46 -5.32 -7.71
C ARG A 161 -18.01 -4.65 -8.99
N PRO A 162 -18.69 -3.49 -8.94
CA PRO A 162 -19.13 -2.78 -10.15
C PRO A 162 -17.98 -2.27 -11.03
N HIS A 163 -16.88 -1.85 -10.43
CA HIS A 163 -15.69 -1.30 -11.11
C HIS A 163 -14.70 -2.40 -11.55
N SER A 164 -14.68 -3.55 -10.87
CA SER A 164 -13.92 -4.73 -11.32
C SER A 164 -14.62 -5.40 -12.50
N LYS A 165 -15.94 -5.27 -12.64
CA LYS A 165 -16.64 -5.64 -13.89
C LYS A 165 -16.12 -4.83 -15.07
N LEU A 166 -15.83 -3.54 -14.90
CA LEU A 166 -15.20 -2.73 -15.95
C LEU A 166 -13.81 -3.27 -16.33
N LEU A 167 -13.00 -3.69 -15.34
CA LEU A 167 -11.73 -4.36 -15.63
C LEU A 167 -11.95 -5.67 -16.40
N HIS A 168 -12.95 -6.47 -16.01
CA HIS A 168 -13.31 -7.68 -16.76
C HIS A 168 -13.67 -7.35 -18.22
N TYR A 169 -14.54 -6.38 -18.48
CA TYR A 169 -14.89 -5.95 -19.84
C TYR A 169 -13.71 -5.36 -20.64
N LEU A 170 -12.74 -4.71 -19.99
CA LEU A 170 -11.55 -4.19 -20.66
C LEU A 170 -10.55 -5.29 -21.04
N PHE A 171 -10.59 -6.43 -20.33
CA PHE A 171 -9.66 -7.54 -20.53
C PHE A 171 -10.29 -8.75 -21.23
N THR A 172 -11.59 -8.72 -21.55
CA THR A 172 -12.32 -9.77 -22.30
C THR A 172 -12.75 -9.20 -23.64
#